data_AF-A0A318ESI9-F1
#
_entry.id   AF-A0A318ESI9-F1
#
_cell.length_a   1.000
_cell.length_b   1.000
_cell.length_c   1.000
_cell.angle_alpha   90.00
_cell.angle_beta   90.00
_cell.angle_gamma   90.00
#
_symmetry.space_group_name_H-M   'P 1'
#
loop_
_entity.id
_entity.type
_entity.pdbx_description
1 polymer ?
#
loop_
_entity_poly.entity_id
_entity_poly.type
_entity_poly.pdbx_seq_one_letter_code
_entity_poly.pdbx_strand_id
1 'polypeptide(L)' 'MSKKHTPFRFDYVGSFLRPDYLRKARADYEEGSITKEDLVEVENRAILDLVQKQKDAGYHR' A
#
# COMPACT_ATOMS: atom_id res chain seq x y z
N MET A 1 15.51 -33.36 17.56
CA MET A 1 14.17 -33.08 17.00
C MET A 1 13.76 -31.65 17.38
N SER A 2 14.36 -30.64 16.76
CA SER A 2 14.04 -29.24 17.01
C SER A 2 12.79 -28.85 16.22
N LYS A 3 11.63 -28.78 16.91
CA LYS A 3 10.39 -28.21 16.36
C LYS A 3 10.65 -26.74 16.01
N LYS A 4 11.02 -26.48 14.75
CA LYS A 4 10.99 -25.13 14.18
C LYS A 4 9.51 -24.72 14.09
N HIS A 5 9.00 -24.06 15.13
CA HIS A 5 7.79 -23.26 15.02
C HIS A 5 8.12 -22.08 14.12
N THR A 6 8.02 -22.27 12.80
CA THR A 6 8.03 -21.17 11.86
C THR A 6 6.80 -20.33 12.20
N PRO A 7 6.93 -19.07 12.65
CA PRO A 7 5.76 -18.22 12.73
C PRO A 7 5.29 -18.07 11.29
N PHE A 8 4.11 -18.57 10.96
CA PHE A 8 3.44 -18.27 9.70
C PHE A 8 3.11 -16.77 9.72
N ARG A 9 4.13 -15.93 9.54
CA ARG A 9 3.98 -14.52 9.21
C ARG A 9 3.59 -14.50 7.76
N PHE A 10 2.28 -14.45 7.51
CA PHE A 10 1.76 -13.91 6.27
C PHE A 10 2.10 -12.41 6.26
N ASP A 11 3.38 -12.09 6.07
CA ASP A 11 3.76 -10.81 5.53
C ASP A 11 3.22 -10.83 4.10
N TYR A 12 2.22 -9.98 3.82
CA TYR A 12 1.70 -9.82 2.46
C TYR A 12 2.79 -9.16 1.60
N VAL A 13 3.79 -9.94 1.17
CA VAL A 13 4.82 -9.50 0.25
C VAL A 13 4.24 -9.64 -1.17
N GLY A 14 3.41 -8.68 -1.54
CA GLY A 14 2.79 -8.60 -2.86
C GLY A 14 2.52 -7.15 -3.21
N SER A 15 2.55 -6.83 -4.51
CA SER A 15 2.03 -5.55 -4.98
C SER A 15 0.53 -5.55 -4.69
N PHE A 16 0.13 -5.03 -3.52
CA PHE A 16 -1.27 -4.72 -3.26
C PHE A 16 -1.80 -3.91 -4.45
N LEU A 17 -3.05 -4.18 -4.83
CA LEU A 17 -3.68 -3.57 -6.00
C LEU A 17 -3.42 -2.05 -5.96
N ARG A 18 -2.57 -1.55 -6.87
CA ARG A 18 -2.25 -0.12 -6.89
C ARG A 18 -3.56 0.61 -7.16
N PRO A 19 -4.00 1.49 -6.27
CA PRO A 19 -5.26 2.18 -6.46
C PRO A 19 -5.22 2.97 -7.78
N ASP A 20 -6.34 3.02 -8.50
CA ASP A 20 -6.42 3.73 -9.78
C ASP A 20 -5.98 5.20 -9.67
N TYR A 21 -6.21 5.84 -8.53
CA TYR A 21 -5.77 7.21 -8.27
C TYR A 21 -4.24 7.35 -8.18
N LEU A 22 -3.51 6.33 -7.72
CA LEU A 22 -2.05 6.34 -7.65
C LEU A 22 -1.43 6.18 -9.04
N ARG A 23 -2.08 5.36 -9.88
CA ARG A 23 -1.73 5.23 -11.30
C ARG A 23 -2.00 6.53 -12.04
N LYS A 24 -3.12 7.20 -11.74
CA LYS A 24 -3.48 8.49 -12.32
C LYS A 24 -2.51 9.59 -11.91
N ALA A 25 -2.20 9.69 -10.61
CA ALA A 25 -1.21 10.66 -10.12
C ALA A 25 0.19 10.43 -10.73
N ARG A 26 0.61 9.18 -10.95
CA ARG A 26 1.85 8.92 -11.70
C ARG A 26 1.79 9.41 -13.14
N ALA A 27 0.68 9.13 -13.84
CA ALA A 27 0.50 9.63 -15.21
C ALA A 27 0.47 11.16 -15.24
N ASP A 28 -0.24 11.79 -14.32
CA ASP A 28 -0.31 13.25 -14.18
C ASP A 28 1.06 13.85 -13.82
N TYR A 29 1.89 13.15 -13.05
CA TYR A 29 3.26 13.56 -12.73
C TYR A 29 4.20 13.41 -13.95
N GLU A 30 4.06 12.32 -14.71
CA GLU A 30 4.78 12.13 -15.98
C GLU A 30 4.37 13.16 -17.04
N GLU A 31 3.11 13.60 -17.01
CA GLU A 31 2.56 14.65 -17.87
C GLU A 31 2.91 16.07 -17.37
N GLY A 32 3.50 16.19 -16.17
CA GLY A 32 3.86 17.48 -15.56
C GLY A 32 2.67 18.28 -15.02
N SER A 33 1.51 17.65 -14.86
CA SER A 33 0.28 18.23 -14.31
C SER A 33 0.30 18.34 -12.79
N ILE A 34 1.05 17.47 -12.10
CA ILE A 34 1.21 17.53 -10.64
C ILE A 34 2.69 17.59 -10.23
N THR A 35 2.96 18.16 -9.06
CA THR A 35 4.30 18.19 -8.49
C THR A 35 4.63 16.90 -7.76
N LYS A 36 5.92 16.69 -7.49
CA LYS A 36 6.38 15.52 -6.72
C LYS A 36 5.76 15.46 -5.32
N GLU A 37 5.48 16.62 -4.74
CA GLU A 37 4.84 16.75 -3.42
C GLU A 37 3.40 16.22 -3.45
N ASP A 38 2.66 16.56 -4.50
CA ASP A 38 1.29 16.09 -4.74
C ASP A 38 1.27 14.57 -4.94
N LEU A 39 2.21 14.04 -5.74
CA LEU A 39 2.38 12.60 -5.91
C LEU A 39 2.63 11.89 -4.58
N VAL A 40 3.48 12.45 -3.71
CA VAL A 40 3.78 11.92 -2.38
C VAL A 40 2.55 11.99 -1.46
N GLU A 41 1.75 13.04 -1.55
CA GLU A 41 0.49 13.15 -0.78
C GLU A 41 -0.50 12.05 -1.19
N VAL A 42 -0.64 11.81 -2.50
CA VAL A 42 -1.48 10.74 -3.04
C VAL A 42 -0.97 9.35 -2.63
N GLU A 43 0.35 9.13 -2.64
CA GLU A 43 0.96 7.89 -2.14
C GLU A 43 0.70 7.68 -0.64
N ASN A 44 0.85 8.73 0.18
CA ASN A 44 0.54 8.66 1.61
C ASN A 44 -0.94 8.35 1.88
N ARG A 45 -1.84 8.98 1.12
CA ARG A 45 -3.28 8.69 1.20
C ARG A 45 -3.57 7.24 0.85
N ALA A 46 -2.87 6.68 -0.13
CA ALA A 46 -2.97 5.27 -0.49
C ALA A 46 -2.55 4.33 0.62
N ILE A 47 -1.43 4.64 1.28
CA ILE A 47 -0.92 3.86 2.40
C ILE A 47 -1.94 3.90 3.55
N LEU A 48 -2.48 5.07 3.88
CA LEU A 48 -3.49 5.22 4.92
C LEU A 48 -4.77 4.43 4.60
N ASP A 49 -5.27 4.51 3.36
CA ASP A 49 -6.46 3.77 2.92
C ASP A 49 -6.21 2.26 2.94
N LEU A 50 -5.00 1.82 2.57
CA LEU A 50 -4.59 0.42 2.61
C LEU A 50 -4.47 -0.10 4.04
N VAL A 51 -3.88 0.68 4.95
CA VAL A 51 -3.82 0.38 6.38
C VAL A 51 -5.22 0.34 6.97
N GLN A 52 -6.10 1.26 6.57
CA GLN A 52 -7.50 1.26 7.02
C GLN A 52 -8.25 0.02 6.51
N LYS A 53 -8.07 -0.36 5.25
CA LYS A 53 -8.62 -1.60 4.68
C LYS A 53 -8.07 -2.85 5.36
N GLN A 54 -6.80 -2.88 5.74
CA GLN A 54 -6.24 -3.99 6.52
C GLN A 54 -6.84 -4.05 7.93
N LYS A 55 -7.03 -2.89 8.58
CA LYS A 55 -7.73 -2.83 9.88
C LYS A 55 -9.18 -3.32 9.76
N ASP A 56 -9.90 -2.90 8.71
CA ASP A 56 -11.29 -3.27 8.45
C ASP A 56 -11.44 -4.75 8.07
N ALA A 57 -10.49 -5.28 7.29
CA ALA A 57 -10.39 -6.70 6.93
C ALA A 57 -10.08 -7.62 8.14
N GLY A 58 -9.96 -7.08 9.35
CA GLY A 58 -9.93 -7.87 10.57
C GLY A 58 -8.55 -8.39 10.95
N TYR A 59 -7.45 -7.74 10.53
CA TYR A 59 -6.12 -7.98 11.11
C TYR A 59 -6.05 -7.42 12.55
N HIS A 60 -6.89 -7.92 13.44
CA HIS A 60 -6.64 -7.90 14.87
C HIS A 60 -5.75 -9.11 15.18
N ARG A 61 -4.53 -8.83 15.64
CA ARG A 61 -3.81 -9.76 16.50
C ARG A 61 -3.33 -9.02 17.73
#